data_AF-A0A0T1WFX5-F1
#
_entry.id   AF-A0A0T1WFX5-F1
#
_cell.length_a   1.000
_cell.length_b   1.000
_cell.length_c   1.000
_cell.angle_alpha   90.00
_cell.angle_beta   90.00
_cell.angle_gamma   90.00
#
_symmetry.space_group_name_H-M   'P 1'
#
loop_
_entity.id
_entity.type
_entity.pdbx_description
1 polymer ?
#
loop_
_entity_poly.entity_id
_entity_poly.type
_entity_poly.pdbx_seq_one_letter_code
_entity_poly.pdbx_strand_id
1 'polypeptide(L)'
;MADRYEIKVPALEVRQGERRIYCFAVDGKHLLDFTAVSRVKRSDNGDLHGYQRPEVMNHIRAIRRYIESPDAMLPNAVVLAFDERVRFLPARKCSPVEYSVMGELVIPVDEALDDADKPALLVDGQQRIAAIRDADVAEFPVAAVAFIAAGTDEQRSQFILVNNTKPLPKGLIHELLPDATGHLPPKYARRQLPAQVMVRLNHDSDSPFRGAIATPTSPDGYIKDNSVLRMIENSLYDGALYQYRDPEDGTGDIEQMVLHLKIFWNLVEATWPIEWKMIPRKSRLTHGVGIQSMGYVMDALTEGRVADALPEARLDNHLFVLADVTAWCAGTWDLGRDDQRRWNGLQNTPNDIKLLTNLLLTTLQQ
;
A
#
# COMPACT_ATOMS: atom_id res chain seq x y z
N MET A 1 3.76 4.44 42.40
CA MET A 1 2.71 5.47 42.32
C MET A 1 2.81 5.98 40.91
N ALA A 2 1.75 5.88 40.10
CA ALA A 2 1.82 6.40 38.75
C ALA A 2 1.57 7.91 38.83
N ASP A 3 2.56 8.69 38.41
CA ASP A 3 2.48 10.15 38.46
C ASP A 3 1.72 10.65 37.23
N ARG A 4 0.75 11.54 37.49
CA ARG A 4 0.04 12.31 36.45
C ARG A 4 0.57 13.72 36.47
N TYR A 5 1.11 14.18 35.35
CA TYR A 5 1.67 15.52 35.22
C TYR A 5 1.41 16.10 33.84
N GLU A 6 1.63 17.41 33.69
CA GLU A 6 1.48 18.10 32.42
C GLU A 6 2.84 18.55 31.92
N ILE A 7 3.18 18.19 30.68
CA ILE A 7 4.31 18.77 29.96
C ILE A 7 3.82 20.02 29.23
N LYS A 8 4.50 21.14 29.45
CA LYS A 8 4.23 22.41 28.77
C LYS A 8 5.40 22.78 27.89
N VAL A 9 5.16 22.92 26.58
CA VAL A 9 6.19 23.28 25.61
C VAL A 9 5.80 24.55 24.85
N PRO A 10 6.74 25.50 24.64
CA PRO A 10 6.50 26.62 23.74
C PRO A 10 6.21 26.11 22.32
N ALA A 11 5.13 26.59 21.72
CA ALA A 11 4.66 26.12 20.43
C ALA A 11 4.15 27.26 19.53
N LEU A 12 4.24 27.03 18.23
CA LEU A 12 3.67 27.88 17.19
C LEU A 12 2.49 27.15 16.54
N GLU A 13 1.28 27.65 16.73
CA GLU A 13 0.13 27.23 15.92
C GLU A 13 0.24 27.86 14.53
N VAL A 14 0.09 27.05 13.49
CA VAL A 14 0.08 27.47 12.09
C VAL A 14 -1.22 26.98 11.46
N ARG A 15 -1.98 27.90 10.87
CA ARG A 15 -3.23 27.62 10.15
C ARG A 15 -2.96 27.32 8.69
N GLN A 16 -3.42 26.18 8.20
CA GLN A 16 -3.32 25.72 6.82
C GLN A 16 -4.72 25.39 6.30
N GLY A 17 -5.39 26.37 5.68
CA GLY A 17 -6.82 26.27 5.35
C GLY A 17 -7.66 26.12 6.61
N GLU A 18 -8.49 25.09 6.67
CA GLU A 18 -9.29 24.73 7.86
C GLU A 18 -8.50 23.98 8.94
N ARG A 19 -7.28 23.53 8.62
CA ARG A 19 -6.46 22.71 9.53
C ARG A 19 -5.48 23.56 10.33
N ARG A 20 -5.06 23.01 11.49
CA ARG A 20 -4.07 23.61 12.37
C ARG A 20 -2.96 22.62 12.66
N ILE A 21 -1.73 23.10 12.58
CA ILE A 21 -0.53 22.34 12.98
C ILE A 21 0.21 23.12 14.06
N TYR A 22 0.97 22.41 14.90
CA TYR A 22 1.73 22.96 16.00
C TYR A 22 3.19 22.60 15.82
N CYS A 23 4.06 23.62 15.73
CA CYS A 23 5.50 23.45 15.63
C CYS A 23 6.13 23.76 17.01
N PHE A 24 6.90 22.84 17.56
CA PHE A 24 7.53 23.01 18.87
C PHE A 24 8.85 22.24 18.96
N ALA A 25 9.64 22.50 20.00
CA ALA A 25 10.80 21.71 20.34
C ALA A 25 10.50 20.90 21.61
N VAL A 26 11.00 19.67 21.67
CA VAL A 26 10.86 18.79 22.83
C VAL A 26 12.11 17.92 22.93
N ASP A 27 12.50 17.56 24.14
CA ASP A 27 13.59 16.61 24.32
C ASP A 27 13.18 15.24 23.80
N GLY A 28 13.97 14.69 22.86
CA GLY A 28 13.73 13.38 22.28
C GLY A 28 13.78 12.24 23.30
N LYS A 29 14.39 12.45 24.48
CA LYS A 29 14.36 11.51 25.61
C LYS A 29 12.97 11.38 26.24
N HIS A 30 12.23 12.48 26.33
CA HIS A 30 10.90 12.56 26.96
C HIS A 30 9.74 12.31 25.99
N LEU A 31 10.04 12.22 24.69
CA LEU A 31 9.01 12.08 23.67
C LEU A 31 8.20 10.77 23.81
N LEU A 32 8.83 9.69 24.30
CA LEU A 32 8.15 8.41 24.51
C LEU A 32 7.27 8.37 25.77
N ASP A 33 7.35 9.37 26.64
CA ASP A 33 6.54 9.46 27.86
C ASP A 33 5.06 9.66 27.50
N PHE A 34 4.79 10.40 26.41
CA PHE A 34 3.45 10.75 25.96
C PHE A 34 3.12 10.26 24.53
N THR A 35 4.04 9.58 23.84
CA THR A 35 3.79 9.05 22.49
C THR A 35 3.65 7.54 22.46
N ALA A 36 2.57 7.08 21.84
CA ALA A 36 2.40 5.75 21.33
C ALA A 36 3.24 5.58 20.06
N VAL A 37 3.99 4.49 19.97
CA VAL A 37 4.55 4.05 18.69
C VAL A 37 3.58 3.01 18.14
N SER A 38 3.05 3.22 16.94
CA SER A 38 2.27 2.18 16.24
C SER A 38 3.20 0.99 15.93
N ARG A 39 3.35 0.10 16.90
CA ARG A 39 3.91 -1.22 16.70
C ARG A 39 2.78 -2.00 16.05
N VAL A 40 2.86 -2.20 14.74
CA VAL A 40 2.07 -3.24 14.08
C VAL A 40 2.39 -4.55 14.81
N LYS A 41 1.54 -4.95 15.76
CA LYS A 41 1.61 -6.21 16.49
C LYS A 41 0.27 -6.91 16.38
N ARG A 42 0.29 -8.00 15.62
CA ARG A 42 -0.55 -9.18 15.82
C ARG A 42 0.00 -9.98 17.00
N SER A 43 -0.90 -10.57 17.78
CA SER A 43 -0.77 -11.91 18.38
C SER A 43 -2.18 -12.36 18.82
N ASP A 44 -2.58 -13.64 18.89
CA ASP A 44 -1.88 -14.92 19.02
C ASP A 44 -2.43 -15.93 17.98
N ASN A 45 -1.66 -16.74 17.27
CA ASN A 45 -0.69 -17.72 17.76
C ASN A 45 0.41 -17.96 16.72
N GLY A 46 1.67 -17.92 17.20
CA GLY A 46 2.82 -18.53 16.52
C GLY A 46 3.98 -17.59 16.20
N ASP A 47 4.41 -16.81 17.18
CA ASP A 47 5.69 -16.08 17.29
C ASP A 47 6.07 -15.06 16.19
N LEU A 48 5.80 -13.79 16.48
CA LEU A 48 6.40 -12.65 15.79
C LEU A 48 7.10 -11.72 16.79
N HIS A 49 8.42 -11.93 16.91
CA HIS A 49 9.36 -10.95 17.44
C HIS A 49 9.27 -9.64 16.65
N GLY A 50 8.91 -8.55 17.33
CA GLY A 50 8.87 -7.22 16.76
C GLY A 50 10.24 -6.74 16.27
N TYR A 51 10.27 -6.17 15.07
CA TYR A 51 11.34 -5.31 14.54
C TYR A 51 12.78 -5.82 14.70
N GLN A 52 13.07 -7.07 14.32
CA GLN A 52 14.45 -7.55 14.14
C GLN A 52 14.78 -7.77 12.66
N ARG A 53 14.71 -6.71 11.84
CA ARG A 53 15.42 -6.70 10.55
C ARG A 53 16.83 -6.14 10.78
N PRO A 54 17.91 -6.86 10.42
CA PRO A 54 19.29 -6.41 10.63
C PRO A 54 19.56 -5.01 10.05
N GLU A 55 18.92 -4.69 8.93
CA GLU A 55 19.04 -3.40 8.22
C GLU A 55 18.53 -2.21 9.06
N VAL A 56 17.40 -2.39 9.77
CA VAL A 56 16.81 -1.34 10.62
C VAL A 56 17.67 -1.10 11.86
N MET A 57 18.19 -2.17 12.46
CA MET A 57 19.11 -2.07 13.61
C MET A 57 20.43 -1.39 13.25
N ASN A 58 20.98 -1.70 12.07
CA ASN A 58 22.18 -1.04 11.57
C ASN A 58 21.95 0.46 11.34
N HIS A 59 20.78 0.83 10.82
CA HIS A 59 20.42 2.24 10.63
C HIS A 59 20.24 2.99 11.97
N ILE A 60 19.55 2.40 12.94
CA ILE A 60 19.39 2.98 14.29
C ILE A 60 20.75 3.18 14.96
N ARG A 61 21.66 2.20 14.87
CA ARG A 61 23.03 2.32 15.40
C ARG A 61 23.83 3.43 14.72
N ALA A 62 23.67 3.61 13.40
CA ALA A 62 24.33 4.69 12.67
C ALA A 62 23.82 6.07 13.11
N ILE A 63 22.50 6.23 13.28
CA ILE A 63 21.90 7.47 13.81
C ILE A 63 22.38 7.72 15.25
N ARG A 64 22.40 6.69 16.11
CA ARG A 64 22.90 6.79 17.48
C ARG A 64 24.34 7.28 17.52
N ARG A 65 25.24 6.66 16.76
CA ARG A 65 26.66 7.07 16.69
C ARG A 65 26.81 8.51 16.19
N TYR A 66 25.92 8.96 15.31
CA TYR A 66 25.90 10.35 14.86
C TYR A 66 25.41 11.31 15.96
N ILE A 67 24.38 10.94 16.73
CA ILE A 67 23.87 11.73 17.87
C ILE A 67 24.93 11.87 18.97
N GLU A 68 25.69 10.82 19.24
CA GLU A 68 26.78 10.82 20.23
C GLU A 68 28.03 11.59 19.76
N SER A 69 28.04 12.13 18.53
CA SER A 69 29.15 12.92 18.01
C SER A 69 29.04 14.41 18.41
N PRO A 70 30.17 15.13 18.55
CA PRO A 70 30.16 16.52 19.02
C PRO A 70 29.45 17.51 18.08
N ASP A 71 29.32 17.19 16.79
CA ASP A 71 28.70 18.05 15.77
C ASP A 71 27.31 17.55 15.34
N ALA A 72 26.63 16.78 16.19
CA ALA A 72 25.35 16.17 15.87
C ALA A 72 24.24 17.22 15.66
N MET A 73 23.67 17.26 14.45
CA MET A 73 22.49 18.08 14.15
C MET A 73 21.43 17.25 13.41
N LEU A 74 20.20 17.26 13.92
CA LEU A 74 19.02 16.67 13.26
C LEU A 74 18.01 17.77 12.89
N PRO A 75 18.09 18.35 11.68
CA PRO A 75 17.20 19.43 11.27
C PRO A 75 15.77 18.97 10.95
N ASN A 76 15.58 17.67 10.70
CA ASN A 76 14.29 17.13 10.29
C ASN A 76 13.38 16.96 11.50
N ALA A 77 12.20 17.58 11.45
CA ALA A 77 11.20 17.42 12.49
C ALA A 77 10.65 15.99 12.57
N VAL A 78 10.19 15.60 13.76
CA VAL A 78 9.33 14.42 13.96
C VAL A 78 7.87 14.82 13.83
N VAL A 79 7.02 13.89 13.40
CA VAL A 79 5.60 14.17 13.21
C VAL A 79 4.76 13.41 14.22
N LEU A 80 3.89 14.14 14.91
CA LEU A 80 3.03 13.62 15.96
C LEU A 80 1.56 13.86 15.62
N ALA A 81 0.71 12.92 15.99
CA ALA A 81 -0.73 13.08 15.91
C ALA A 81 -1.32 13.00 17.32
N PHE A 82 -1.71 14.14 17.86
CA PHE A 82 -2.34 14.25 19.17
C PHE A 82 -3.83 13.96 19.09
N ASP A 83 -4.40 13.49 20.20
CA ASP A 83 -5.84 13.50 20.41
C ASP A 83 -6.32 14.77 21.11
N GLU A 84 -7.62 14.83 21.37
CA GLU A 84 -8.31 15.97 21.97
C GLU A 84 -7.89 16.29 23.43
N ARG A 85 -7.11 15.43 24.09
CA ARG A 85 -6.61 15.68 25.45
C ARG A 85 -5.56 16.78 25.46
N VAL A 86 -4.80 16.94 24.37
CA VAL A 86 -3.76 17.97 24.22
C VAL A 86 -4.38 19.31 23.86
N ARG A 87 -3.90 20.37 24.50
CA ARG A 87 -4.50 21.71 24.38
C ARG A 87 -3.44 22.74 24.03
N PHE A 88 -3.78 23.66 23.14
CA PHE A 88 -2.96 24.83 22.83
C PHE A 88 -3.50 26.07 23.56
N LEU A 89 -2.62 26.74 24.30
CA LEU A 89 -2.90 27.97 25.04
C LEU A 89 -2.19 29.14 24.35
N PRO A 90 -2.90 30.02 23.63
CA PRO A 90 -2.28 31.15 22.94
C PRO A 90 -1.73 32.18 23.95
N ALA A 91 -0.46 32.54 23.81
CA ALA A 91 0.22 33.49 24.72
C ALA A 91 -0.14 34.96 24.43
N ARG A 92 -0.48 35.28 23.17
CA ARG A 92 -0.99 36.59 22.74
C ARG A 92 -2.12 36.42 21.74
N LYS A 93 -3.22 37.19 21.90
CA LYS A 93 -4.34 37.22 20.96
C LYS A 93 -4.03 37.95 19.64
N CYS A 94 -2.97 38.75 19.59
CA CYS A 94 -2.55 39.48 18.39
C CYS A 94 -1.23 38.92 17.87
N SER A 95 -1.29 38.24 16.74
CA SER A 95 -0.14 37.92 15.90
C SER A 95 -0.02 38.95 14.78
N PRO A 96 1.19 39.30 14.31
CA PRO A 96 1.36 40.12 13.12
C PRO A 96 0.77 39.49 11.84
N VAL A 97 0.46 38.19 11.86
CA VAL A 97 -0.10 37.46 10.72
C VAL A 97 -1.26 36.56 11.16
N GLU A 98 -2.28 36.41 10.32
CA GLU A 98 -3.49 35.62 10.64
C GLU A 98 -3.31 34.10 10.60
N TYR A 99 -2.17 33.62 10.09
CA TYR A 99 -1.90 32.20 9.91
C TYR A 99 -0.96 31.62 10.97
N SER A 100 -0.49 32.41 11.92
CA SER A 100 0.49 31.96 12.90
C SER A 100 0.24 32.56 14.27
N VAL A 101 0.21 31.76 15.33
CA VAL A 101 -0.04 32.22 16.71
C VAL A 101 0.96 31.55 17.65
N MET A 102 1.63 32.35 18.49
CA MET A 102 2.52 31.84 19.53
C MET A 102 1.73 31.47 20.78
N GLY A 103 2.09 30.35 21.39
CA GLY A 103 1.46 29.86 22.61
C GLY A 103 2.24 28.73 23.26
N GLU A 104 1.56 28.02 24.14
CA GLU A 104 2.08 26.85 24.84
C GLU A 104 1.19 25.65 24.53
N LEU A 105 1.82 24.52 24.22
CA LEU A 105 1.12 23.25 24.08
C LEU A 105 1.19 22.51 25.43
N VAL A 106 0.02 22.13 25.94
CA VAL A 106 -0.14 21.40 27.20
C VAL A 106 -0.46 19.95 26.88
N ILE A 107 0.46 19.05 27.24
CA ILE A 107 0.41 17.62 26.95
C ILE A 107 0.24 16.87 28.28
N PRO A 108 -0.89 16.20 28.52
CA PRO A 108 -1.09 15.43 29.74
C PRO A 108 -0.32 14.12 29.66
N VAL A 109 0.50 13.82 30.67
CA VAL A 109 1.21 12.54 30.82
C VAL A 109 0.56 11.76 31.95
N ASP A 110 0.26 10.49 31.68
CA ASP A 110 -0.18 9.54 32.69
C ASP A 110 0.66 8.27 32.51
N GLU A 111 1.60 8.05 33.43
CA GLU A 111 2.50 6.90 33.41
C GLU A 111 1.78 5.56 33.64
N ALA A 112 0.52 5.58 34.10
CA ALA A 112 -0.30 4.38 34.25
C ALA A 112 -0.91 3.89 32.94
N LEU A 113 -0.90 4.71 31.88
CA LEU A 113 -1.51 4.35 30.60
C LEU A 113 -0.64 3.35 29.84
N ASP A 114 -1.30 2.37 29.22
CA ASP A 114 -0.65 1.50 28.26
C ASP A 114 -0.11 2.32 27.07
N ASP A 115 0.97 1.83 26.45
CA ASP A 115 1.62 2.50 25.30
C ASP A 115 0.63 2.84 24.17
N ALA A 116 -0.48 2.11 24.04
CA ALA A 116 -1.51 2.32 23.02
C ALA A 116 -2.47 3.49 23.34
N ASP A 117 -2.64 3.82 24.62
CA ASP A 117 -3.61 4.81 25.11
C ASP A 117 -2.99 6.18 25.42
N LYS A 118 -1.71 6.35 25.07
CA LYS A 118 -0.98 7.62 25.19
C LYS A 118 -1.61 8.72 24.33
N PRO A 119 -1.52 10.00 24.74
CA PRO A 119 -2.21 11.13 24.11
C PRO A 119 -1.72 11.50 22.71
N ALA A 120 -0.60 10.92 22.27
CA ALA A 120 0.02 11.21 20.99
C ALA A 120 0.41 9.93 20.27
N LEU A 121 0.32 9.91 18.95
CA LEU A 121 0.86 8.85 18.10
C LEU A 121 2.06 9.38 17.32
N LEU A 122 3.17 8.66 17.37
CA LEU A 122 4.35 8.96 16.57
C LEU A 122 4.12 8.52 15.12
N VAL A 123 3.90 9.51 14.24
CA VAL A 123 3.62 9.31 12.82
C VAL A 123 4.90 9.10 12.02
N ASP A 124 5.88 9.99 12.16
CA ASP A 124 7.19 9.88 11.52
C ASP A 124 8.29 10.23 12.53
N GLY A 125 9.46 9.61 12.38
CA GLY A 125 10.61 9.78 13.25
C GLY A 125 10.91 8.59 14.14
N GLN A 126 10.21 7.46 13.99
CA GLN A 126 10.35 6.27 14.86
C GLN A 126 11.81 5.80 15.03
N GLN A 127 12.58 5.70 13.94
CA GLN A 127 13.99 5.29 13.99
C GLN A 127 14.89 6.34 14.67
N ARG A 128 14.58 7.63 14.51
CA ARG A 128 15.32 8.76 15.11
C ARG A 128 15.08 8.80 16.61
N ILE A 129 13.83 8.71 17.05
CA ILE A 129 13.46 8.70 18.46
C ILE A 129 14.01 7.46 19.16
N ALA A 130 13.96 6.28 18.52
CA ALA A 130 14.60 5.07 19.05
C ALA A 130 16.12 5.24 19.23
N ALA A 131 16.79 5.86 18.26
CA ALA A 131 18.22 6.14 18.35
C ALA A 131 18.54 7.17 19.44
N ILE A 132 17.74 8.23 19.60
CA ILE A 132 17.90 9.24 20.66
C ILE A 132 17.72 8.61 22.03
N ARG A 133 16.67 7.80 22.23
CA ARG A 133 16.44 7.07 23.48
C ARG A 133 17.67 6.25 23.88
N ASP A 134 18.22 5.49 22.93
CA ASP A 134 19.32 4.56 23.18
C ASP A 134 20.71 5.25 23.17
N ALA A 135 20.82 6.51 22.75
CA ALA A 135 22.08 7.27 22.71
C ALA A 135 22.55 7.70 24.11
N ASP A 136 23.86 7.70 24.31
CA ASP A 136 24.49 8.15 25.56
C ASP A 136 24.62 9.69 25.60
N VAL A 137 23.47 10.36 25.62
CA VAL A 137 23.33 11.82 25.74
C VAL A 137 22.29 12.14 26.81
N ALA A 138 22.50 13.20 27.59
CA ALA A 138 21.58 13.59 28.67
C ALA A 138 20.25 14.13 28.13
N GLU A 139 20.32 15.03 27.15
CA GLU A 139 19.19 15.63 26.45
C GLU A 139 19.53 15.78 24.97
N PHE A 140 18.52 15.65 24.10
CA PHE A 140 18.68 15.96 22.68
C PHE A 140 17.39 16.59 22.14
N PRO A 141 17.29 17.95 22.16
CA PRO A 141 16.12 18.65 21.66
C PRO A 141 15.88 18.36 20.17
N VAL A 142 14.65 17.98 19.84
CA VAL A 142 14.21 17.76 18.45
C VAL A 142 13.07 18.70 18.09
N ALA A 143 13.04 19.12 16.83
CA ALA A 143 11.87 19.77 16.27
C ALA A 143 10.73 18.76 16.13
N ALA A 144 9.53 19.16 16.52
CA ALA A 144 8.31 18.38 16.38
C ALA A 144 7.25 19.22 15.66
N VAL A 145 6.53 18.57 14.75
CA VAL A 145 5.33 19.11 14.11
C VAL A 145 4.19 18.19 14.47
N ALA A 146 3.09 18.75 14.97
CA ALA A 146 1.94 17.98 15.37
C ALA A 146 0.63 18.55 14.86
N PHE A 147 -0.39 17.70 14.79
CA PHE A 147 -1.77 18.10 14.59
C PHE A 147 -2.63 17.40 15.64
N ILE A 148 -3.76 18.02 16.00
CA ILE A 148 -4.77 17.42 16.88
C ILE A 148 -5.85 16.82 15.97
N ALA A 149 -6.02 15.51 16.01
CA ALA A 149 -7.02 14.80 15.23
C ALA A 149 -8.31 14.66 16.05
N ALA A 150 -9.47 14.87 15.41
CA ALA A 150 -10.78 14.68 16.04
C ALA A 150 -11.20 13.20 16.18
N GLY A 151 -10.35 12.28 15.72
CA GLY A 151 -10.61 10.84 15.80
C GLY A 151 -9.53 9.98 15.14
N THR A 152 -9.64 8.67 15.35
CA THR A 152 -8.66 7.66 14.91
C THR A 152 -8.52 7.57 13.39
N ASP A 153 -9.57 7.85 12.63
CA ASP A 153 -9.57 7.77 11.16
C ASP A 153 -8.79 8.92 10.50
N GLU A 154 -8.89 10.12 11.07
CA GLU A 154 -8.08 11.27 10.63
C GLU A 154 -6.59 11.05 10.97
N GLN A 155 -6.32 10.48 12.16
CA GLN A 155 -4.98 10.11 12.60
C GLN A 155 -4.30 9.14 11.61
N ARG A 156 -5.04 8.11 11.16
CA ARG A 156 -4.58 7.12 10.17
C ARG A 156 -4.39 7.73 8.78
N SER A 157 -5.31 8.57 8.32
CA SER A 157 -5.22 9.23 7.02
C SER A 157 -3.96 10.11 6.92
N GLN A 158 -3.69 10.89 7.97
CA GLN A 158 -2.49 11.72 8.04
C GLN A 158 -1.21 10.90 8.20
N PHE A 159 -1.27 9.75 8.90
CA PHE A 159 -0.15 8.81 8.97
C PHE A 159 0.32 8.37 7.58
N ILE A 160 -0.63 8.05 6.69
CA ILE A 160 -0.36 7.65 5.30
C ILE A 160 0.21 8.83 4.51
N LEU A 161 -0.40 10.02 4.64
CA LEU A 161 0.01 11.22 3.89
C LEU A 161 1.44 11.67 4.25
N VAL A 162 1.79 11.65 5.54
CA VAL A 162 3.10 12.09 6.05
C VAL A 162 4.21 11.08 5.73
N ASN A 163 3.94 9.77 5.86
CA ASN A 163 4.93 8.72 5.58
C ASN A 163 5.16 8.45 4.08
N ASN A 164 4.49 9.18 3.18
CA ASN A 164 4.66 9.05 1.73
C ASN A 164 6.08 9.44 1.23
N THR A 165 6.94 9.97 2.11
CA THR A 165 8.34 10.35 1.80
C THR A 165 9.36 9.21 1.90
N LYS A 166 8.99 8.02 2.41
CA LYS A 166 9.70 6.75 2.14
C LYS A 166 8.67 5.74 1.65
N PRO A 167 8.92 5.02 0.53
CA PRO A 167 7.87 4.22 -0.09
C PRO A 167 7.40 3.14 0.89
N LEU A 168 6.17 3.28 1.38
CA LEU A 168 5.41 2.18 1.96
C LEU A 168 5.56 0.97 1.01
N PRO A 169 5.68 -0.26 1.53
CA PRO A 169 5.74 -1.44 0.67
C PRO A 169 4.62 -1.37 -0.36
N LYS A 170 4.93 -1.52 -1.65
CA LYS A 170 3.96 -1.27 -2.74
C LYS A 170 2.63 -2.02 -2.52
N GLY A 171 2.70 -3.24 -1.99
CA GLY A 171 1.51 -4.03 -1.64
C GLY A 171 0.64 -3.42 -0.53
N LEU A 172 1.24 -2.76 0.46
CA LEU A 172 0.48 -2.03 1.49
C LEU A 172 -0.17 -0.77 0.93
N ILE A 173 0.48 -0.08 -0.01
CA ILE A 173 -0.15 1.02 -0.73
C ILE A 173 -1.38 0.50 -1.49
N HIS A 174 -1.22 -0.58 -2.27
CA HIS A 174 -2.33 -1.14 -3.05
C HIS A 174 -3.50 -1.61 -2.19
N GLU A 175 -3.25 -2.01 -0.95
CA GLU A 175 -4.31 -2.42 -0.02
C GLU A 175 -4.98 -1.25 0.69
N LEU A 176 -4.28 -0.14 0.92
CA LEU A 176 -4.84 1.06 1.57
C LEU A 176 -5.50 2.04 0.59
N LEU A 177 -5.13 1.99 -0.70
CA LEU A 177 -5.69 2.86 -1.74
C LEU A 177 -7.23 2.77 -1.90
N PRO A 178 -7.86 1.59 -1.83
CA PRO A 178 -9.30 1.44 -1.96
C PRO A 178 -10.11 2.35 -1.04
N ASP A 179 -9.68 2.47 0.22
CA ASP A 179 -10.39 3.19 1.27
C ASP A 179 -9.85 4.62 1.49
N ALA A 180 -8.85 5.04 0.71
CA ALA A 180 -8.24 6.35 0.85
C ALA A 180 -9.19 7.47 0.37
N THR A 181 -9.50 8.43 1.26
CA THR A 181 -10.33 9.60 0.95
C THR A 181 -9.48 10.88 0.85
N GLY A 182 -9.90 11.84 0.00
CA GLY A 182 -9.24 13.15 -0.16
C GLY A 182 -8.41 13.30 -1.44
N HIS A 183 -7.64 14.40 -1.53
CA HIS A 183 -6.85 14.73 -2.72
C HIS A 183 -5.59 13.86 -2.83
N LEU A 184 -5.71 12.73 -3.54
CA LEU A 184 -4.59 11.85 -3.85
C LEU A 184 -3.75 12.40 -5.00
N PRO A 185 -2.41 12.26 -4.96
CA PRO A 185 -1.56 12.55 -6.12
C PRO A 185 -2.07 11.78 -7.36
N PRO A 186 -2.01 12.36 -8.58
CA PRO A 186 -2.64 11.77 -9.78
C PRO A 186 -2.25 10.31 -10.05
N LYS A 187 -1.00 9.94 -9.74
CA LYS A 187 -0.50 8.57 -9.88
C LYS A 187 -1.22 7.55 -8.99
N TYR A 188 -1.60 7.95 -7.78
CA TYR A 188 -2.30 7.10 -6.81
C TYR A 188 -3.81 7.10 -7.05
N ALA A 189 -4.37 8.26 -7.42
CA ALA A 189 -5.77 8.35 -7.87
C ALA A 189 -6.04 7.40 -9.03
N ARG A 190 -5.14 7.35 -10.03
CA ARG A 190 -5.21 6.41 -11.17
C ARG A 190 -5.24 4.93 -10.76
N ARG A 191 -4.69 4.59 -9.59
CA ARG A 191 -4.57 3.21 -9.09
C ARG A 191 -5.63 2.82 -8.08
N GLN A 192 -6.49 3.74 -7.66
CA GLN A 192 -7.51 3.49 -6.66
C GLN A 192 -8.56 2.48 -7.14
N LEU A 193 -9.16 2.73 -8.31
CA LEU A 193 -10.16 1.85 -8.90
C LEU A 193 -9.60 0.44 -9.22
N PRO A 194 -8.44 0.28 -9.88
CA PRO A 194 -7.82 -1.04 -10.05
C PRO A 194 -7.57 -1.78 -8.72
N ALA A 195 -7.20 -1.05 -7.66
CA ALA A 195 -6.96 -1.63 -6.34
C ALA A 195 -8.27 -2.11 -5.69
N GLN A 196 -9.36 -1.36 -5.80
CA GLN A 196 -10.69 -1.77 -5.29
C GLN A 196 -11.15 -3.08 -5.93
N VAL A 197 -11.01 -3.18 -7.27
CA VAL A 197 -11.33 -4.41 -8.02
C VAL A 197 -10.44 -5.58 -7.58
N MET A 198 -9.12 -5.36 -7.42
CA MET A 198 -8.19 -6.40 -6.97
C MET A 198 -8.53 -6.92 -5.57
N VAL A 199 -8.92 -6.04 -4.64
CA VAL A 199 -9.34 -6.43 -3.28
C VAL A 199 -10.58 -7.31 -3.35
N ARG A 200 -11.60 -6.94 -4.12
CA ARG A 200 -12.80 -7.77 -4.33
C ARG A 200 -12.46 -9.13 -4.93
N LEU A 201 -11.59 -9.17 -5.95
CA LEU A 201 -11.11 -10.44 -6.51
C LEU A 201 -10.38 -11.32 -5.48
N ASN A 202 -9.68 -10.76 -4.51
CA ASN A 202 -8.97 -11.56 -3.52
C ASN A 202 -9.87 -12.06 -2.38
N HIS A 203 -10.99 -11.36 -2.10
CA HIS A 203 -11.86 -11.63 -0.94
C HIS A 203 -13.15 -12.39 -1.29
N ASP A 204 -13.76 -12.09 -2.44
CA ASP A 204 -15.06 -12.64 -2.81
C ASP A 204 -15.00 -14.18 -2.88
N SER A 205 -16.02 -14.85 -2.31
CA SER A 205 -16.00 -16.30 -2.11
C SER A 205 -16.04 -17.12 -3.40
N ASP A 206 -16.62 -16.55 -4.45
CA ASP A 206 -16.83 -17.07 -5.81
C ASP A 206 -15.72 -16.64 -6.78
N SER A 207 -14.69 -15.94 -6.30
CA SER A 207 -13.57 -15.50 -7.12
C SER A 207 -12.51 -16.59 -7.29
N PRO A 208 -11.99 -16.83 -8.52
CA PRO A 208 -10.87 -17.75 -8.75
C PRO A 208 -9.56 -17.25 -8.14
N PHE A 209 -9.51 -15.96 -7.76
CA PHE A 209 -8.36 -15.33 -7.10
C PHE A 209 -8.45 -15.35 -5.58
N ARG A 210 -9.48 -15.95 -4.97
CA ARG A 210 -9.70 -15.90 -3.53
C ARG A 210 -8.48 -16.40 -2.75
N GLY A 211 -7.81 -15.50 -2.03
CA GLY A 211 -6.59 -15.77 -1.28
C GLY A 211 -5.37 -16.13 -2.15
N ALA A 212 -5.48 -16.09 -3.48
CA ALA A 212 -4.39 -16.39 -4.41
C ALA A 212 -3.47 -15.18 -4.61
N ILE A 213 -3.97 -13.96 -4.40
CA ILE A 213 -3.20 -12.73 -4.59
C ILE A 213 -2.43 -12.41 -3.29
N ALA A 214 -1.11 -12.33 -3.42
CA ALA A 214 -0.19 -12.01 -2.34
C ALA A 214 -0.32 -10.54 -1.93
N THR A 215 -1.16 -10.26 -0.93
CA THR A 215 -1.30 -8.94 -0.30
C THR A 215 -0.74 -8.98 1.13
N PRO A 216 -0.51 -7.83 1.80
CA PRO A 216 -0.15 -7.83 3.22
C PRO A 216 -1.14 -8.57 4.13
N THR A 217 -2.44 -8.54 3.85
CA THR A 217 -3.46 -9.34 4.57
C THR A 217 -3.55 -10.81 4.13
N SER A 218 -3.13 -11.12 2.90
CA SER A 218 -3.09 -12.48 2.34
C SER A 218 -1.66 -12.87 1.93
N PRO A 219 -0.74 -13.06 2.91
CA PRO A 219 0.67 -13.28 2.62
C PRO A 219 0.97 -14.62 1.95
N ASP A 220 0.07 -15.60 2.10
CA ASP A 220 0.21 -16.95 1.54
C ASP A 220 -0.20 -17.03 0.06
N GLY A 221 -0.71 -15.94 -0.51
CA GLY A 221 -1.03 -15.85 -1.93
C GLY A 221 0.20 -16.14 -2.80
N TYR A 222 0.00 -16.91 -3.87
CA TYR A 222 1.08 -17.30 -4.78
C TYR A 222 1.23 -16.37 -6.00
N ILE A 223 0.22 -15.56 -6.32
CA ILE A 223 0.25 -14.58 -7.41
C ILE A 223 0.67 -13.22 -6.85
N LYS A 224 1.63 -12.54 -7.48
CA LYS A 224 2.05 -11.20 -7.04
C LYS A 224 0.98 -10.16 -7.34
N ASP A 225 0.54 -9.41 -6.32
CA ASP A 225 -0.40 -8.28 -6.39
C ASP A 225 -0.16 -7.35 -7.59
N ASN A 226 1.08 -6.91 -7.79
CA ASN A 226 1.41 -5.96 -8.84
C ASN A 226 1.20 -6.53 -10.26
N SER A 227 1.15 -7.85 -10.43
CA SER A 227 0.83 -8.47 -11.73
C SER A 227 -0.66 -8.37 -12.03
N VAL A 228 -1.50 -8.65 -11.04
CA VAL A 228 -2.96 -8.52 -11.15
C VAL A 228 -3.34 -7.05 -11.30
N LEU A 229 -2.75 -6.17 -10.47
CA LEU A 229 -3.00 -4.73 -10.54
C LEU A 229 -2.67 -4.17 -11.93
N ARG A 230 -1.55 -4.57 -12.54
CA ARG A 230 -1.20 -4.14 -13.90
C ARG A 230 -2.15 -4.68 -14.96
N MET A 231 -2.59 -5.93 -14.82
CA MET A 231 -3.58 -6.52 -15.71
C MET A 231 -4.90 -5.73 -15.67
N ILE A 232 -5.41 -5.41 -14.47
CA ILE A 232 -6.62 -4.59 -14.30
C ILE A 232 -6.38 -3.16 -14.83
N GLU A 233 -5.24 -2.55 -14.49
CA GLU A 233 -4.87 -1.20 -14.95
C GLU A 233 -4.86 -1.13 -16.48
N ASN A 234 -4.23 -2.09 -17.18
CA ASN A 234 -4.20 -2.10 -18.65
C ASN A 234 -5.61 -2.21 -19.25
N SER A 235 -6.45 -3.11 -18.73
CA SER A 235 -7.80 -3.31 -19.24
C SER A 235 -8.73 -2.11 -18.97
N LEU A 236 -8.55 -1.42 -17.84
CA LEU A 236 -9.33 -0.23 -17.49
C LEU A 236 -9.04 1.00 -18.35
N TYR A 237 -7.85 1.08 -18.96
CA TYR A 237 -7.45 2.23 -19.77
C TYR A 237 -7.51 1.95 -21.26
N ASP A 238 -7.09 0.76 -21.69
CA ASP A 238 -6.89 0.42 -23.10
C ASP A 238 -7.53 -0.94 -23.46
N GLY A 239 -8.49 -1.45 -22.67
CA GLY A 239 -9.08 -2.77 -22.87
C GLY A 239 -10.57 -2.87 -22.49
N ALA A 240 -11.05 -4.09 -22.25
CA ALA A 240 -12.48 -4.38 -22.12
C ALA A 240 -13.12 -3.76 -20.87
N LEU A 241 -12.36 -3.56 -19.78
CA LEU A 241 -12.92 -2.95 -18.56
C LEU A 241 -13.15 -1.43 -18.70
N TYR A 242 -12.58 -0.77 -19.72
CA TYR A 242 -12.81 0.65 -19.98
C TYR A 242 -14.30 1.00 -20.09
N GLN A 243 -15.11 0.08 -20.63
CA GLN A 243 -16.56 0.28 -20.81
C GLN A 243 -17.34 0.50 -19.49
N TYR A 244 -16.79 0.07 -18.35
CA TYR A 244 -17.43 0.21 -17.04
C TYR A 244 -16.93 1.44 -16.28
N ARG A 245 -16.00 2.20 -16.86
CA ARG A 245 -15.41 3.37 -16.25
C ARG A 245 -16.14 4.62 -16.71
N ASP A 246 -16.45 5.49 -15.76
CA ASP A 246 -16.98 6.81 -16.05
C ASP A 246 -15.85 7.70 -16.64
N PRO A 247 -16.04 8.26 -17.85
CA PRO A 247 -15.04 9.08 -18.50
C PRO A 247 -14.92 10.49 -17.89
N GLU A 248 -15.93 10.98 -17.17
CA GLU A 248 -15.98 12.33 -16.61
C GLU A 248 -15.26 12.42 -15.26
N ASP A 249 -15.54 11.50 -14.33
CA ASP A 249 -14.97 11.54 -12.97
C ASP A 249 -13.95 10.43 -12.68
N GLY A 250 -13.85 9.42 -13.57
CA GLY A 250 -12.92 8.32 -13.46
C GLY A 250 -13.32 7.22 -12.47
N THR A 251 -14.52 7.30 -11.88
CA THR A 251 -15.14 6.20 -11.12
C THR A 251 -15.53 5.06 -12.06
N GLY A 252 -16.05 3.95 -11.53
CA GLY A 252 -16.52 2.87 -12.39
C GLY A 252 -17.39 1.86 -11.64
N ASP A 253 -18.13 1.07 -12.41
CA ASP A 253 -18.97 -0.01 -11.89
C ASP A 253 -18.10 -1.20 -11.48
N ILE A 254 -17.69 -1.19 -10.20
CA ILE A 254 -16.83 -2.23 -9.61
C ILE A 254 -17.49 -3.61 -9.69
N GLU A 255 -18.81 -3.70 -9.49
CA GLU A 255 -19.52 -4.99 -9.49
C GLU A 255 -19.50 -5.59 -10.90
N GLN A 256 -19.73 -4.79 -11.95
CA GLN A 256 -19.62 -5.26 -13.33
C GLN A 256 -18.17 -5.60 -13.72
N MET A 257 -17.19 -4.81 -13.29
CA MET A 257 -15.76 -5.12 -13.53
C MET A 257 -15.34 -6.44 -12.88
N VAL A 258 -15.74 -6.65 -11.62
CA VAL A 258 -15.45 -7.87 -10.87
C VAL A 258 -16.17 -9.06 -11.51
N LEU A 259 -17.44 -8.91 -11.92
CA LEU A 259 -18.19 -9.96 -12.62
C LEU A 259 -17.51 -10.36 -13.94
N HIS A 260 -17.10 -9.38 -14.76
CA HIS A 260 -16.40 -9.62 -16.02
C HIS A 260 -15.11 -10.44 -15.79
N LEU A 261 -14.29 -10.01 -14.84
CA LEU A 261 -13.05 -10.69 -14.47
C LEU A 261 -13.32 -12.10 -13.93
N LYS A 262 -14.30 -12.28 -13.04
CA LYS A 262 -14.67 -13.59 -12.49
C LYS A 262 -15.10 -14.56 -13.58
N ILE A 263 -15.93 -14.14 -14.54
CA ILE A 263 -16.37 -15.00 -15.64
C ILE A 263 -15.16 -15.52 -16.43
N PHE A 264 -14.28 -14.63 -16.87
CA PHE A 264 -13.11 -15.02 -17.65
C PHE A 264 -12.14 -15.90 -16.85
N TRP A 265 -11.76 -15.48 -15.65
CA TRP A 265 -10.74 -16.18 -14.87
C TRP A 265 -11.22 -17.51 -14.28
N ASN A 266 -12.53 -17.68 -14.05
CA ASN A 266 -13.08 -19.01 -13.71
C ASN A 266 -12.94 -19.99 -14.88
N LEU A 267 -13.09 -19.52 -16.12
CA LEU A 267 -12.84 -20.36 -17.30
C LEU A 267 -11.35 -20.67 -17.47
N VAL A 268 -10.47 -19.72 -17.17
CA VAL A 268 -9.01 -19.96 -17.14
C VAL A 268 -8.65 -21.01 -16.10
N GLU A 269 -9.16 -20.92 -14.87
CA GLU A 269 -8.95 -21.95 -13.84
C GLU A 269 -9.51 -23.30 -14.28
N ALA A 270 -10.70 -23.34 -14.90
CA ALA A 270 -11.30 -24.58 -15.39
C ALA A 270 -10.50 -25.22 -16.53
N THR A 271 -9.85 -24.41 -17.38
CA THR A 271 -9.02 -24.87 -18.50
C THR A 271 -7.66 -25.39 -18.01
N TRP A 272 -7.06 -24.72 -17.02
CA TRP A 272 -5.75 -25.09 -16.47
C TRP A 272 -5.77 -25.24 -14.94
N PRO A 273 -6.50 -26.22 -14.38
CA PRO A 273 -6.75 -26.32 -12.94
C PRO A 273 -5.51 -26.67 -12.13
N ILE A 274 -4.52 -27.32 -12.75
CA ILE A 274 -3.26 -27.70 -12.11
C ILE A 274 -2.31 -26.49 -12.14
N GLU A 275 -2.10 -25.90 -13.31
CA GLU A 275 -1.23 -24.74 -13.55
C GLU A 275 -1.66 -23.54 -12.72
N TRP A 276 -2.98 -23.32 -12.56
CA TRP A 276 -3.56 -22.22 -11.80
C TRP A 276 -3.22 -22.26 -10.32
N LYS A 277 -3.06 -23.46 -9.74
CA LYS A 277 -2.80 -23.66 -8.30
C LYS A 277 -1.30 -23.76 -7.97
N MET A 278 -0.44 -23.61 -8.97
CA MET A 278 1.00 -23.68 -8.82
C MET A 278 1.63 -22.30 -8.59
N ILE A 279 2.69 -22.27 -7.77
CA ILE A 279 3.49 -21.07 -7.57
C ILE A 279 4.17 -20.62 -8.88
N PRO A 280 4.51 -19.32 -9.06
CA PRO A 280 5.06 -18.77 -10.31
C PRO A 280 6.37 -19.39 -10.81
N ARG A 281 7.10 -20.11 -9.94
CA ARG A 281 8.30 -20.86 -10.30
C ARG A 281 8.02 -22.22 -10.95
N LYS A 282 6.79 -22.72 -10.80
CA LYS A 282 6.30 -24.00 -11.33
C LYS A 282 5.29 -23.83 -12.46
N SER A 283 4.63 -22.68 -12.54
CA SER A 283 3.66 -22.34 -13.60
C SER A 283 3.88 -20.92 -14.10
N ARG A 284 3.95 -20.75 -15.42
CA ARG A 284 3.97 -19.42 -16.04
C ARG A 284 2.60 -18.77 -16.16
N LEU A 285 1.52 -19.53 -15.99
CA LEU A 285 0.16 -18.99 -15.96
C LEU A 285 -0.02 -18.04 -14.77
N THR A 286 0.43 -18.46 -13.59
CA THR A 286 0.35 -17.68 -12.33
C THR A 286 1.50 -16.70 -12.16
N HIS A 287 2.47 -16.72 -13.07
CA HIS A 287 3.54 -15.74 -13.14
C HIS A 287 3.04 -14.43 -13.76
N GLY A 288 3.72 -13.32 -13.46
CA GLY A 288 3.29 -12.01 -13.95
C GLY A 288 3.22 -11.87 -15.47
N VAL A 289 4.00 -12.67 -16.22
CA VAL A 289 3.90 -12.74 -17.69
C VAL A 289 2.58 -13.38 -18.14
N GLY A 290 2.16 -14.49 -17.54
CA GLY A 290 0.91 -15.17 -17.87
C GLY A 290 -0.31 -14.35 -17.45
N ILE A 291 -0.30 -13.80 -16.23
CA ILE A 291 -1.41 -12.97 -15.73
C ILE A 291 -1.68 -11.77 -16.64
N GLN A 292 -0.62 -11.05 -17.06
CA GLN A 292 -0.78 -9.90 -17.95
C GLN A 292 -1.15 -10.32 -19.38
N SER A 293 -0.52 -11.36 -19.94
CA SER A 293 -0.85 -11.82 -21.30
C SER A 293 -2.27 -12.37 -21.42
N MET A 294 -2.74 -13.13 -20.44
CA MET A 294 -4.14 -13.59 -20.40
C MET A 294 -5.13 -12.45 -20.18
N GLY A 295 -4.73 -11.37 -19.51
CA GLY A 295 -5.52 -10.13 -19.44
C GLY A 295 -5.76 -9.51 -20.81
N TYR A 296 -4.74 -9.45 -21.66
CA TYR A 296 -4.91 -8.98 -23.04
C TYR A 296 -5.73 -9.95 -23.91
N VAL A 297 -5.65 -11.25 -23.66
CA VAL A 297 -6.53 -12.25 -24.30
C VAL A 297 -7.98 -12.04 -23.89
N MET A 298 -8.24 -11.79 -22.60
CA MET A 298 -9.56 -11.41 -22.12
C MET A 298 -10.06 -10.19 -22.88
N ASP A 299 -9.28 -9.11 -22.91
CA ASP A 299 -9.66 -7.86 -23.59
C ASP A 299 -10.06 -8.09 -25.05
N ALA A 300 -9.28 -8.89 -25.79
CA ALA A 300 -9.57 -9.19 -27.19
C ALA A 300 -10.82 -10.06 -27.40
N LEU A 301 -11.08 -11.01 -26.49
CA LEU A 301 -12.23 -11.92 -26.60
C LEU A 301 -13.54 -11.29 -26.12
N THR A 302 -13.46 -10.28 -25.24
CA THR A 302 -14.62 -9.65 -24.61
C THR A 302 -14.87 -8.22 -25.07
N GLU A 303 -14.10 -7.74 -26.06
CA GLU A 303 -14.25 -6.41 -26.64
C GLU A 303 -15.70 -6.12 -27.05
N GLY A 304 -16.23 -4.98 -26.58
CA GLY A 304 -17.60 -4.55 -26.87
C GLY A 304 -18.71 -5.36 -26.20
N ARG A 305 -18.38 -6.29 -25.28
CA ARG A 305 -19.37 -7.09 -24.55
C ARG A 305 -19.38 -6.73 -23.06
N VAL A 306 -20.58 -6.50 -22.54
CA VAL A 306 -20.83 -6.34 -21.10
C VAL A 306 -20.75 -7.68 -20.37
N ALA A 307 -20.58 -7.67 -19.04
CA ALA A 307 -20.28 -8.87 -18.26
C ALA A 307 -21.40 -9.92 -18.38
N ASP A 308 -22.65 -9.48 -18.35
CA ASP A 308 -23.84 -10.31 -18.47
C ASP A 308 -23.96 -11.03 -19.84
N ALA A 309 -23.31 -10.49 -20.88
CA ALA A 309 -23.31 -11.07 -22.24
C ALA A 309 -22.12 -12.02 -22.50
N LEU A 310 -21.14 -12.10 -21.59
CA LEU A 310 -19.96 -12.95 -21.76
C LEU A 310 -20.26 -14.46 -21.81
N PRO A 311 -21.23 -15.00 -21.06
CA PRO A 311 -21.57 -16.43 -21.16
C PRO A 311 -21.99 -16.85 -22.58
N GLU A 312 -22.57 -15.93 -23.36
CA GLU A 312 -22.95 -16.18 -24.75
C GLU A 312 -21.77 -16.16 -25.73
N ALA A 313 -20.62 -15.59 -25.31
CA ALA A 313 -19.44 -15.45 -26.16
C ALA A 313 -18.63 -16.75 -26.31
N ARG A 314 -19.00 -17.84 -25.61
CA ARG A 314 -18.35 -19.15 -25.72
C ARG A 314 -16.81 -19.09 -25.54
N LEU A 315 -16.38 -18.30 -24.56
CA LEU A 315 -14.97 -18.08 -24.22
C LEU A 315 -14.23 -19.38 -23.89
N ASP A 316 -14.96 -20.39 -23.39
CA ASP A 316 -14.48 -21.75 -23.13
C ASP A 316 -13.84 -22.39 -24.37
N ASN A 317 -14.48 -22.24 -25.55
CA ASN A 317 -13.95 -22.81 -26.79
C ASN A 317 -12.62 -22.15 -27.19
N HIS A 318 -12.52 -20.83 -27.03
CA HIS A 318 -11.30 -20.08 -27.35
C HIS A 318 -10.15 -20.45 -26.42
N LEU A 319 -10.41 -20.58 -25.12
CA LEU A 319 -9.41 -21.02 -24.14
C LEU A 319 -8.96 -22.47 -24.39
N PHE A 320 -9.85 -23.34 -24.84
CA PHE A 320 -9.51 -24.71 -25.23
C PHE A 320 -8.51 -24.74 -26.39
N VAL A 321 -8.71 -23.90 -27.42
CA VAL A 321 -7.74 -23.78 -28.54
C VAL A 321 -6.35 -23.33 -28.05
N LEU A 322 -6.31 -22.44 -27.05
CA LEU A 322 -5.03 -22.00 -26.46
C LEU A 322 -4.33 -23.11 -25.67
N ALA A 323 -5.04 -24.12 -25.17
CA ALA A 323 -4.44 -25.19 -24.39
C ALA A 323 -3.37 -25.95 -25.20
N ASP A 324 -3.55 -26.08 -26.52
CA ASP A 324 -2.63 -26.81 -27.41
C ASP A 324 -1.29 -26.09 -27.66
N VAL A 325 -1.26 -24.77 -27.49
CA VAL A 325 -0.06 -23.94 -27.74
C VAL A 325 0.60 -23.43 -26.46
N THR A 326 0.03 -23.72 -25.29
CA THR A 326 0.50 -23.18 -24.02
C THR A 326 1.47 -24.11 -23.31
N ALA A 327 2.67 -23.59 -23.00
CA ALA A 327 3.70 -24.29 -22.23
C ALA A 327 3.77 -23.73 -20.80
N TRP A 328 2.71 -23.86 -20.01
CA TRP A 328 2.64 -23.24 -18.68
C TRP A 328 3.57 -23.88 -17.65
N CYS A 329 3.70 -25.21 -17.63
CA CYS A 329 4.47 -25.97 -16.64
C CYS A 329 5.62 -26.80 -17.24
N ALA A 330 5.54 -27.12 -18.53
CA ALA A 330 6.50 -27.99 -19.22
C ALA A 330 6.53 -27.69 -20.72
N GLY A 331 7.52 -28.23 -21.43
CA GLY A 331 7.67 -28.05 -22.88
C GLY A 331 8.37 -26.75 -23.26
N THR A 332 8.01 -26.24 -24.43
CA THR A 332 8.62 -25.08 -25.08
C THR A 332 7.56 -24.17 -25.67
N TRP A 333 7.74 -22.86 -25.52
CA TRP A 333 7.00 -21.84 -26.25
C TRP A 333 7.55 -21.73 -27.67
N ASP A 334 6.67 -21.77 -28.66
CA ASP A 334 6.98 -21.41 -30.05
C ASP A 334 6.51 -19.96 -30.30
N LEU A 335 7.42 -19.00 -30.19
CA LEU A 335 7.11 -17.56 -30.25
C LEU A 335 7.30 -16.98 -31.65
N GLY A 336 7.51 -17.83 -32.67
CA GLY A 336 7.76 -17.45 -34.05
C GLY A 336 8.91 -18.22 -34.68
N ARG A 337 9.17 -17.96 -35.97
CA ARG A 337 10.02 -18.80 -36.85
C ARG A 337 11.41 -19.17 -36.35
N ASP A 338 11.99 -18.44 -35.40
CA ASP A 338 13.31 -18.75 -34.81
C ASP A 338 13.39 -18.44 -33.29
N ASP A 339 12.26 -18.29 -32.58
CA ASP A 339 12.25 -18.01 -31.13
C ASP A 339 11.51 -19.11 -30.37
N GLN A 340 12.24 -20.19 -30.07
CA GLN A 340 11.77 -21.24 -29.18
C GLN A 340 12.41 -21.10 -27.80
N ARG A 341 11.57 -21.04 -26.77
CA ARG A 341 12.01 -20.91 -25.38
C ARG A 341 11.46 -22.04 -24.54
N ARG A 342 12.21 -22.49 -23.53
CA ARG A 342 11.66 -23.41 -22.53
C ARG A 342 10.46 -22.78 -21.84
N TRP A 343 9.53 -23.60 -21.35
CA TRP A 343 8.32 -23.18 -20.65
C TRP A 343 8.57 -22.08 -19.59
N ASN A 344 9.69 -22.15 -18.86
CA ASN A 344 10.07 -21.18 -17.83
C ASN A 344 10.99 -20.04 -18.33
N GLY A 345 11.25 -19.94 -19.62
CA GLY A 345 12.15 -18.94 -20.21
C GLY A 345 11.60 -17.52 -20.19
N LEU A 346 10.28 -17.36 -20.27
CA LEU A 346 9.60 -16.06 -20.25
C LEU A 346 9.68 -15.37 -18.88
N GLN A 347 10.06 -14.09 -18.89
CA GLN A 347 10.18 -13.23 -17.71
C GLN A 347 9.07 -12.18 -17.69
N ASN A 348 8.88 -11.52 -16.53
CA ASN A 348 7.90 -10.42 -16.40
C ASN A 348 8.50 -9.11 -16.94
N THR A 349 8.78 -9.09 -18.25
CA THR A 349 9.28 -7.93 -18.98
C THR A 349 8.28 -7.51 -20.05
N PRO A 350 8.21 -6.21 -20.44
CA PRO A 350 7.29 -5.76 -21.48
C PRO A 350 7.42 -6.53 -22.81
N ASN A 351 8.65 -6.88 -23.19
CA ASN A 351 8.92 -7.62 -24.42
C ASN A 351 8.37 -9.04 -24.36
N ASP A 352 8.63 -9.78 -23.27
CA ASP A 352 8.16 -11.15 -23.13
C ASP A 352 6.64 -11.23 -22.98
N ILE A 353 6.02 -10.27 -22.29
CA ILE A 353 4.55 -10.14 -22.23
C ILE A 353 4.00 -9.96 -23.64
N LYS A 354 4.57 -9.03 -24.42
CA LYS A 354 4.14 -8.78 -25.80
C LYS A 354 4.30 -10.02 -26.69
N LEU A 355 5.43 -10.72 -26.59
CA LEU A 355 5.68 -11.95 -27.36
C LEU A 355 4.65 -13.04 -27.03
N LEU A 356 4.41 -13.30 -25.74
CA LEU A 356 3.42 -14.28 -25.32
C LEU A 356 2.01 -13.88 -25.73
N THR A 357 1.63 -12.62 -25.52
CA THR A 357 0.31 -12.10 -25.95
C THR A 357 0.12 -12.26 -27.45
N ASN A 358 1.12 -11.93 -28.27
CA ASN A 358 1.05 -12.07 -29.72
C ASN A 358 0.84 -13.53 -30.15
N LEU A 359 1.56 -14.48 -29.54
CA LEU A 359 1.36 -15.91 -29.78
C LEU A 359 -0.10 -16.29 -29.52
N LEU A 360 -0.61 -16.00 -28.32
CA LEU A 360 -1.96 -16.38 -27.90
C LEU A 360 -3.03 -15.75 -28.81
N LEU A 361 -2.92 -14.45 -29.11
CA LEU A 361 -3.89 -13.76 -29.97
C LEU A 361 -3.84 -14.25 -31.43
N THR A 362 -2.66 -14.56 -31.96
CA THR A 362 -2.53 -15.08 -33.33
C THR A 362 -3.16 -16.47 -33.45
N THR A 363 -3.01 -17.31 -32.43
CA THR A 363 -3.66 -18.64 -32.38
C THR A 363 -5.18 -18.54 -32.39
N LEU A 364 -5.76 -17.51 -31.76
CA LEU A 364 -7.22 -17.31 -31.73
C LEU A 364 -7.81 -16.79 -33.06
N GLN A 365 -6.97 -16.32 -33.98
CA GLN A 365 -7.38 -15.82 -35.29
C GLN A 365 -7.30 -16.89 -36.41
N GLN A 366 -6.76 -18.07 -36.09
CA GLN A 366 -6.67 -19.22 -36.99
C GLN A 366 -7.87 -20.13 -36.80
#